data_AF-A0A095CPF9-F1
#
_entry.id   AF-A0A095CPF9-F1
#
_cell.length_a   1.000
_cell.length_b   1.000
_cell.length_c   1.000
_cell.angle_alpha   90.00
_cell.angle_beta   90.00
_cell.angle_gamma   90.00
#
_symmetry.space_group_name_H-M   'P 1'
#
loop_
_entity.id
_entity.type
_entity.pdbx_description
1 polymer ?
#
loop_
_entity_poly.entity_id
_entity_poly.type
_entity_poly.pdbx_seq_one_letter_code
_entity_poly.pdbx_strand_id
1 'polypeptide(L)'
;MQKYLLKHPLHSRGKKITCVNIRRAKVADLQEARYSENKLDNIIQLVSKLCNLPTPQVLELDQEDFSKITLLIIEHLCISHGGDSHFYQELWGPCIP
;
A
#
# COMPACT_ATOMS: atom_id res chain seq x y z
N MET A 1 6.40 -7.68 -18.26
CA MET A 1 7.16 -7.52 -17.00
C MET A 1 8.59 -7.13 -17.37
N GLN A 2 9.04 -5.93 -16.98
CA GLN A 2 10.33 -5.40 -17.42
C GLN A 2 11.43 -5.82 -16.44
N LYS A 3 12.56 -6.31 -16.95
CA LYS A 3 13.72 -6.72 -16.16
C LYS A 3 14.84 -5.72 -16.36
N TYR A 4 15.47 -5.29 -15.27
CA TYR A 4 16.62 -4.38 -15.32
C TYR A 4 17.85 -5.04 -14.70
N LEU A 5 18.93 -5.07 -15.49
CA LEU A 5 20.21 -5.58 -15.05
C LEU A 5 20.94 -4.50 -14.25
N LEU A 6 21.33 -4.84 -13.03
CA LEU A 6 22.06 -3.92 -12.17
C LEU A 6 23.51 -3.83 -12.63
N LYS A 7 23.99 -2.61 -12.85
CA LYS A 7 25.42 -2.35 -13.10
C LYS A 7 26.28 -2.70 -11.88
N HIS A 8 25.71 -2.57 -10.69
CA HIS A 8 26.33 -2.92 -9.41
C HIS A 8 25.41 -3.90 -8.66
N PRO A 9 25.78 -5.19 -8.55
CA PRO A 9 24.95 -6.21 -7.90
C PRO A 9 24.75 -5.94 -6.41
N LEU A 10 23.52 -6.16 -5.93
CA LEU A 10 23.19 -6.08 -4.51
C LEU A 10 23.42 -7.43 -3.81
N HIS A 11 23.69 -7.42 -2.50
CA HIS A 11 23.77 -8.63 -1.69
C HIS A 11 22.69 -8.58 -0.62
N SER A 12 21.81 -9.58 -0.60
CA SER A 12 20.77 -9.71 0.42
C SER A 12 20.58 -11.17 0.79
N ARG A 13 20.50 -11.46 2.10
CA ARG A 13 20.32 -12.82 2.64
C ARG A 13 21.29 -13.86 2.04
N GLY A 14 22.57 -13.49 1.88
CA GLY A 14 23.61 -14.35 1.32
C GLY A 14 23.54 -14.58 -0.20
N LYS A 15 22.59 -13.96 -0.91
CA LYS A 15 22.43 -14.08 -2.36
C LYS A 15 22.84 -12.80 -3.07
N LYS A 16 23.57 -12.95 -4.18
CA LYS A 16 23.92 -11.85 -5.10
C LYS A 16 22.77 -11.62 -6.07
N ILE A 17 22.21 -10.42 -6.05
CA ILE A 17 21.11 -9.98 -6.90
C ILE A 17 21.71 -9.13 -8.03
N THR A 18 21.61 -9.62 -9.25
CA THR A 18 22.13 -8.96 -10.47
C THR A 18 21.04 -8.39 -11.36
N CYS A 19 19.78 -8.78 -11.13
CA CYS A 19 18.63 -8.37 -11.92
C CYS A 19 17.46 -8.06 -10.99
N VAL A 20 16.73 -6.99 -11.27
CA VAL A 20 15.49 -6.63 -10.59
C VAL A 20 14.33 -6.60 -11.57
N ASN A 21 13.17 -7.02 -11.10
CA ASN A 21 11.94 -6.89 -11.88
C ASN A 21 11.34 -5.52 -11.59
N ILE A 22 11.25 -4.67 -12.61
CA ILE A 22 10.57 -3.39 -12.52
C ILE A 22 9.10 -3.63 -12.82
N ARG A 23 8.28 -3.43 -11.80
CA ARG A 23 6.82 -3.39 -11.88
C ARG A 23 6.30 -2.40 -10.84
N ARG A 24 5.07 -1.93 -11.03
CA ARG A 24 4.41 -1.19 -9.96
C ARG A 24 4.14 -2.13 -8.78
N ALA A 25 4.28 -1.60 -7.58
CA ALA A 25 4.04 -2.33 -6.35
C ALA A 25 2.53 -2.54 -6.19
N LYS A 26 2.15 -3.74 -5.76
CA LYS A 26 0.79 -4.10 -5.44
C LYS A 26 0.56 -4.02 -3.94
N VAL A 27 -0.69 -4.01 -3.52
CA VAL A 27 -1.07 -4.07 -2.10
C VAL A 27 -0.51 -5.34 -1.42
N ALA A 28 -0.47 -6.48 -2.13
CA ALA A 28 0.17 -7.70 -1.64
C ALA A 28 1.66 -7.49 -1.25
N ASP A 29 2.40 -6.67 -2.00
CA ASP A 29 3.81 -6.38 -1.71
C ASP A 29 3.97 -5.55 -0.43
N LEU A 30 3.02 -4.65 -0.17
CA LEU A 30 2.97 -3.87 1.07
C LEU A 30 2.70 -4.78 2.27
N GLN A 31 1.79 -5.73 2.11
CA GLN A 31 1.46 -6.71 3.15
C GLN A 31 2.68 -7.60 3.46
N GLU A 32 3.41 -8.05 2.45
CA GLU A 32 4.64 -8.83 2.63
C GLU A 32 5.78 -8.00 3.26
N ALA A 33 5.87 -6.70 2.93
CA ALA A 33 6.87 -5.81 3.51
C ALA A 33 6.56 -5.42 4.97
N ARG A 34 5.28 -5.29 5.33
CA ARG A 34 4.80 -4.90 6.66
C ARG A 34 4.42 -6.15 7.47
N TYR A 35 5.42 -6.93 7.86
CA TYR A 35 5.32 -8.27 8.48
C TYR A 35 4.47 -8.41 9.77
N SER A 36 3.73 -7.40 10.26
CA SER A 36 2.97 -7.50 11.52
C SER A 36 1.97 -6.38 11.84
N GLU A 37 1.68 -5.43 10.95
CA GLU A 37 0.79 -4.32 11.29
C GLU A 37 -0.68 -4.61 10.92
N ASN A 38 -1.49 -5.01 11.91
CA ASN A 38 -2.95 -5.19 11.81
C ASN A 38 -3.70 -4.01 11.14
N LYS A 39 -3.08 -2.81 11.12
CA LYS A 39 -3.65 -1.61 10.50
C LYS A 39 -3.86 -1.77 9.00
N LEU A 40 -2.91 -2.35 8.26
CA LEU A 40 -3.03 -2.49 6.81
C LEU A 40 -4.16 -3.46 6.45
N ASP A 41 -4.26 -4.59 7.16
CA ASP A 41 -5.32 -5.57 6.94
C ASP A 41 -6.71 -4.96 7.19
N ASN A 42 -6.86 -4.12 8.22
CA ASN A 42 -8.10 -3.41 8.48
C ASN A 42 -8.47 -2.46 7.34
N ILE A 43 -7.50 -1.74 6.77
CA ILE A 43 -7.73 -0.85 5.63
C ILE A 43 -8.10 -1.66 4.38
N ILE A 44 -7.42 -2.78 4.13
CA ILE A 44 -7.75 -3.70 3.02
C ILE A 44 -9.20 -4.19 3.15
N GLN A 45 -9.60 -4.59 4.36
CA GLN A 45 -10.98 -5.02 4.64
C GLN A 45 -11.99 -3.88 4.48
N LEU A 46 -11.63 -2.65 4.86
CA LEU A 46 -12.47 -1.47 4.67
C LEU A 46 -12.70 -1.20 3.18
N VAL A 47 -11.63 -1.16 2.38
CA VAL A 47 -11.69 -0.96 0.93
C VAL A 47 -12.50 -2.09 0.26
N SER A 48 -12.23 -3.35 0.65
CA SER A 48 -12.98 -4.53 0.17
C SER A 48 -14.49 -4.38 0.37
N LYS A 49 -14.92 -3.98 1.58
CA LYS A 49 -16.34 -3.81 1.91
C LYS A 49 -16.97 -2.63 1.20
N LEU A 50 -16.33 -1.46 1.21
CA LEU A 50 -16.91 -0.23 0.67
C LEU A 50 -16.92 -0.20 -0.86
N CYS A 51 -15.92 -0.78 -1.50
CA CYS A 51 -15.88 -0.89 -2.96
C CYS A 51 -16.58 -2.15 -3.48
N ASN A 52 -17.12 -3.01 -2.60
CA ASN A 52 -17.71 -4.30 -2.95
C ASN A 52 -16.78 -5.18 -3.82
N LEU A 53 -15.49 -5.20 -3.44
CA LEU A 53 -14.44 -5.94 -4.15
C LEU A 53 -13.92 -7.07 -3.25
N PRO A 54 -13.83 -8.33 -3.74
CA PRO A 54 -13.22 -9.40 -2.98
C PRO A 54 -11.78 -9.07 -2.56
N THR A 55 -11.38 -9.43 -1.34
CA THR A 55 -10.01 -9.18 -0.83
C THR A 55 -8.90 -9.62 -1.78
N PRO A 56 -8.98 -10.77 -2.48
CA PRO A 56 -7.96 -11.14 -3.48
C PRO A 56 -7.80 -10.12 -4.61
N GLN A 57 -8.88 -9.44 -5.02
CA GLN A 57 -8.81 -8.40 -6.04
C GLN A 57 -8.23 -7.09 -5.48
N VAL A 58 -8.52 -6.77 -4.22
CA VAL A 58 -7.93 -5.61 -3.53
C VAL A 58 -6.41 -5.78 -3.40
N LEU A 59 -5.93 -7.00 -3.11
CA LEU A 59 -4.50 -7.30 -3.03
C LEU A 59 -3.76 -7.14 -4.36
N GLU A 60 -4.48 -7.27 -5.48
CA GLU A 60 -3.96 -7.10 -6.83
C GLU A 60 -3.91 -5.64 -7.29
N LEU A 61 -4.53 -4.73 -6.53
CA LEU A 61 -4.48 -3.30 -6.83
C LEU A 61 -3.06 -2.78 -6.76
N ASP A 62 -2.79 -1.79 -7.60
CA ASP A 62 -1.62 -0.96 -7.49
C ASP A 62 -1.61 -0.23 -6.14
N GLN A 63 -0.45 -0.12 -5.51
CA GLN A 63 -0.29 0.60 -4.26
C GLN A 63 -0.77 2.05 -4.38
N GLU A 64 -0.47 2.74 -5.48
CA GLU A 64 -0.82 4.15 -5.65
C GLU A 64 -2.34 4.32 -5.76
N ASP A 65 -2.99 3.42 -6.52
CA ASP A 65 -4.44 3.44 -6.70
C ASP A 65 -5.15 3.07 -5.39
N PHE A 66 -4.63 2.08 -4.66
CA PHE A 66 -5.12 1.71 -3.33
C PHE A 66 -5.03 2.88 -2.33
N SER A 67 -3.93 3.62 -2.32
CA SER A 67 -3.77 4.83 -1.49
C SER A 67 -4.80 5.91 -1.85
N LYS A 68 -5.03 6.17 -3.15
CA LYS A 68 -6.04 7.15 -3.59
C LYS A 68 -7.46 6.73 -3.20
N ILE A 69 -7.82 5.46 -3.40
CA ILE A 69 -9.13 4.93 -3.01
C ILE A 69 -9.33 5.05 -1.50
N THR A 70 -8.31 4.69 -0.72
CA THR A 70 -8.35 4.80 0.74
C THR A 70 -8.58 6.24 1.19
N LEU A 71 -7.90 7.22 0.57
CA LEU A 71 -8.11 8.64 0.87
C LEU A 71 -9.53 9.10 0.54
N LEU A 72 -10.07 8.73 -0.63
CA LEU A 72 -11.44 9.08 -1.01
C LEU A 72 -12.48 8.48 -0.06
N ILE A 73 -12.25 7.25 0.39
CA ILE A 73 -13.08 6.60 1.41
C ILE A 73 -13.04 7.39 2.73
N ILE A 74 -11.84 7.76 3.19
CA ILE A 74 -11.67 8.53 4.42
C ILE A 74 -12.37 9.88 4.30
N GLU A 75 -12.16 10.61 3.19
CA GLU A 75 -12.84 11.88 2.94
C GLU A 75 -14.36 11.71 3.00
N HIS A 76 -14.91 10.68 2.35
CA HIS A 76 -16.35 10.43 2.36
C HIS A 76 -16.89 10.11 3.77
N LEU A 77 -16.16 9.32 4.55
CA LEU A 77 -16.54 8.96 5.92
C LEU A 77 -16.37 10.14 6.89
N CYS A 78 -15.29 10.93 6.75
CA CYS A 78 -14.99 12.08 7.60
C CYS A 78 -15.87 13.30 7.28
N ILE A 79 -16.37 13.47 6.05
CA ILE A 79 -17.36 14.52 5.74
C ILE A 79 -18.69 14.27 6.49
N SER A 80 -18.95 13.03 6.89
CA SER A 80 -20.15 12.67 7.68
C SER A 80 -20.02 12.95 9.17
N HIS A 81 -18.80 13.19 9.68
CA HIS A 81 -18.52 13.57 11.06
C HIS A 81 -17.83 14.94 11.06
N GLY A 82 -18.61 15.99 11.33
CA GLY A 82 -18.11 17.37 11.37
C GLY A 82 -16.83 17.51 12.20
N GLY A 83 -15.76 17.91 11.51
CA GLY A 83 -14.58 18.59 12.04
C GLY A 83 -13.73 17.82 13.04
N ASP A 84 -12.77 17.02 12.57
CA ASP A 84 -11.55 16.76 13.33
C ASP A 84 -10.36 16.46 12.40
N SER A 85 -9.46 17.44 12.27
CA SER A 85 -8.27 17.45 11.41
C SER A 85 -7.10 16.57 11.92
N HIS A 86 -7.33 15.74 12.95
CA HIS A 86 -6.28 14.98 13.64
C HIS A 86 -6.00 13.59 13.03
N PHE A 87 -6.87 13.10 12.14
CA PHE A 87 -6.81 11.72 11.63
C PHE A 87 -5.77 11.49 10.52
N TYR A 88 -5.37 12.54 9.81
CA TYR A 88 -4.48 12.46 8.64
C TYR A 88 -3.04 12.07 8.99
N GLN A 89 -2.58 12.36 10.22
CA GLN A 89 -1.18 12.12 10.65
C GLN A 89 -0.90 10.67 11.09
N GLU A 90 -1.92 9.93 11.55
CA GLU A 90 -1.71 8.60 12.16
C GLU A 90 -1.66 7.44 11.15
N LEU A 91 -2.22 7.61 9.95
CA LEU A 91 -2.32 6.54 8.96
C LEU A 91 -1.08 6.41 8.07
N TRP A 92 -0.35 7.50 7.82
CA TRP A 92 0.72 7.54 6.81
C TRP A 92 2.10 7.91 7.37
N GLY A 93 2.20 8.24 8.67
CA GLY A 93 3.40 8.84 9.24
C GLY A 93 3.62 10.27 8.72
N PRO A 94 4.61 11.02 9.25
CA PRO A 94 4.87 12.37 8.77
C PRO A 94 5.24 12.31 7.29
N CYS A 95 4.47 12.99 6.45
CA CYS A 95 4.86 13.27 5.08
C CYS A 95 6.20 14.03 5.13
N ILE A 96 7.29 13.36 4.75
CA ILE A 96 8.60 14.00 4.66
C ILE A 96 8.52 15.00 3.48
N PRO A 97 8.84 16.29 3.69
CA PRO A 97 8.79 17.32 2.66
C PRO A 97 9.82 17.10 1.54
#